data_AF-A0A3D0MSY1-F1
#
_entry.id   AF-A0A3D0MSY1-F1
#
_cell.length_a   1.000
_cell.length_b   1.000
_cell.length_c   1.000
_cell.angle_alpha   90.00
_cell.angle_beta   90.00
_cell.angle_gamma   90.00
#
_symmetry.space_group_name_H-M   'P 1'
#
loop_
_entity.id
_entity.type
_entity.pdbx_description
1 polymer ?
#
loop_
_entity_poly.entity_id
_entity_poly.type
_entity_poly.pdbx_seq_one_letter_code
_entity_poly.pdbx_strand_id
1 'polypeptide(L)'
;EEELSRVLHLHQQTQYIAMSLCYFEMEKEKWRQKKERFQEKYEKETPPFLKREIRNILAVKQEYISLTAKSARLDKTPLLSRGRHMQPLSLKQIASQIEGMVSRDLDLLRVSRIRMYGLPTVIMVPGQGYGTYDWSDNTFLIPLASAHNHEKNVAYALGTFRWDSDEDRAIKNSYELIKENRKKSVISLSQSFYKDYYTWIVKECKGYRVLPRETHKVFKQIFPTVEKWKIC
;
A
#
# COMPACT_ATOMS: atom_id res chain seq x y z
N GLU A 1 15.05 30.97 6.90
CA GLU A 1 14.52 29.61 7.15
C GLU A 1 13.27 29.31 6.32
N GLU A 2 12.32 30.23 6.22
CA GLU A 2 11.08 30.04 5.44
C GLU A 2 11.30 29.80 3.94
N GLU A 3 12.21 30.56 3.30
CA GLU A 3 12.54 30.36 1.88
C GLU A 3 13.19 29.00 1.60
N LEU A 4 14.08 28.55 2.49
CA LEU A 4 14.72 27.23 2.37
C LEU A 4 13.67 26.11 2.43
N SER A 5 12.72 26.20 3.36
CA SER A 5 11.60 25.26 3.46
C SER A 5 10.74 25.24 2.21
N ARG A 6 10.48 26.41 1.60
CA ARG A 6 9.74 26.51 0.32
C ARG A 6 10.51 25.85 -0.83
N VAL A 7 11.81 26.10 -0.94
CA VAL A 7 12.66 25.50 -1.98
C VAL A 7 12.73 23.98 -1.83
N LEU A 8 12.91 23.47 -0.61
CA LEU A 8 12.91 22.03 -0.33
C LEU A 8 11.57 21.37 -0.69
N HIS A 9 10.45 22.05 -0.38
CA HIS A 9 9.12 21.56 -0.74
C HIS A 9 8.94 21.48 -2.26
N LEU A 10 9.33 22.53 -3.00
CA LEU A 10 9.27 22.53 -4.47
C LEU A 10 10.14 21.42 -5.06
N HIS A 11 11.36 21.24 -4.54
CA HIS A 11 12.24 20.16 -4.97
C HIS A 11 11.60 18.78 -4.79
N GLN A 12 10.96 18.52 -3.66
CA GLN A 12 10.23 17.27 -3.41
C GLN A 12 9.08 17.06 -4.40
N GLN A 13 8.31 18.12 -4.67
CA GLN A 13 7.22 18.05 -5.66
C GLN A 13 7.76 17.76 -7.06
N THR A 14 8.85 18.42 -7.47
CA THR A 14 9.49 18.16 -8.77
C THR A 14 9.99 16.72 -8.87
N GLN A 15 10.64 16.19 -7.83
CA GLN A 15 11.09 14.80 -7.79
C GLN A 15 9.90 13.83 -7.91
N TYR A 16 8.83 14.06 -7.15
CA TYR A 16 7.63 13.24 -7.21
C TYR A 16 7.00 13.24 -8.61
N ILE A 17 6.88 14.41 -9.24
CA ILE A 17 6.33 14.54 -10.60
C ILE A 17 7.24 13.83 -11.60
N ALA A 18 8.55 14.05 -11.55
CA ALA A 18 9.51 13.43 -12.47
C ALA A 18 9.51 11.89 -12.35
N MET A 19 9.50 11.38 -11.11
CA MET A 19 9.37 9.93 -10.87
C MET A 19 8.03 9.40 -11.40
N SER A 20 6.92 10.07 -11.06
CA SER A 20 5.59 9.65 -11.50
C SER A 20 5.49 9.57 -13.02
N LEU A 21 6.01 10.57 -13.75
CA LEU A 21 6.05 10.58 -15.21
C LEU A 21 6.84 9.39 -15.78
N CYS A 22 8.02 9.12 -15.22
CA CYS A 22 8.84 7.97 -15.62
C CYS A 22 8.07 6.65 -15.44
N TYR A 23 7.46 6.44 -14.27
CA TYR A 23 6.68 5.24 -14.02
C TYR A 23 5.43 5.15 -14.90
N PHE A 24 4.74 6.25 -15.18
CA PHE A 24 3.57 6.23 -16.07
C PHE A 24 3.94 5.80 -17.50
N GLU A 25 5.08 6.25 -18.04
CA GLU A 25 5.53 5.80 -19.36
C GLU A 25 5.93 4.32 -19.33
N MET A 26 6.66 3.87 -18.31
CA MET A 26 7.00 2.46 -18.14
C MET A 26 5.74 1.57 -17.99
N GLU A 27 4.71 2.07 -17.32
CA GLU A 27 3.47 1.32 -17.11
C GLU A 27 2.71 1.09 -18.40
N LYS A 28 2.65 2.05 -19.33
CA LYS A 28 1.93 1.86 -20.60
C LYS A 28 2.39 0.60 -21.33
N GLU A 29 3.70 0.42 -21.40
CA GLU A 29 4.30 -0.73 -22.07
C GLU A 29 4.06 -2.04 -21.29
N LYS A 30 4.21 -2.02 -19.97
CA LYS A 30 3.92 -3.19 -19.13
C LYS A 30 2.45 -3.62 -19.20
N TRP A 31 1.53 -2.67 -19.23
CA TRP A 31 0.11 -2.93 -19.38
C TRP A 31 -0.22 -3.53 -20.74
N ARG A 32 0.39 -3.02 -21.81
CA ARG A 32 0.28 -3.59 -23.16
C ARG A 32 0.72 -5.06 -23.16
N GLN A 33 1.92 -5.34 -22.67
CA GLN A 33 2.47 -6.70 -22.58
C GLN A 33 1.61 -7.62 -21.71
N LYS A 34 1.11 -7.11 -20.56
CA LYS A 34 0.21 -7.87 -19.69
C LYS A 34 -1.07 -8.23 -20.43
N LYS A 35 -1.70 -7.28 -21.12
CA LYS A 35 -2.92 -7.52 -21.89
C LYS A 35 -2.71 -8.59 -22.97
N GLU A 36 -1.62 -8.49 -23.74
CA GLU A 36 -1.27 -9.45 -24.80
C GLU A 36 -1.11 -10.86 -24.23
N ARG A 37 -0.31 -11.02 -23.16
CA ARG A 37 -0.13 -12.32 -22.50
C ARG A 37 -1.44 -12.91 -21.97
N PHE A 38 -2.32 -12.06 -21.41
CA PHE A 38 -3.63 -12.51 -20.93
C PHE A 38 -4.54 -12.92 -22.10
N GLN A 39 -4.53 -12.20 -23.22
CA GLN A 39 -5.26 -12.61 -24.42
C GLN A 39 -4.74 -13.95 -24.94
N GLU A 40 -3.43 -14.09 -25.17
CA GLU A 40 -2.82 -15.34 -25.65
C GLU A 40 -3.12 -16.53 -24.74
N LYS A 41 -3.04 -16.33 -23.42
CA LYS A 41 -3.31 -17.38 -22.43
C LYS A 41 -4.76 -17.90 -22.47
N TYR A 42 -5.73 -17.01 -22.73
CA TYR A 42 -7.14 -17.32 -22.57
C TYR A 42 -7.92 -17.37 -23.90
N GLU A 43 -7.30 -17.05 -25.03
CA GLU A 43 -7.96 -17.00 -26.36
C GLU A 43 -8.58 -18.34 -26.78
N LYS A 44 -7.90 -19.45 -26.48
CA LYS A 44 -8.32 -20.81 -26.86
C LYS A 44 -9.10 -21.53 -25.76
N GLU A 45 -9.33 -20.86 -24.64
CA GLU A 45 -9.94 -21.49 -23.48
C GLU A 45 -11.46 -21.51 -23.56
N THR A 46 -12.06 -22.57 -23.00
CA THR A 46 -13.52 -22.73 -23.06
C THR A 46 -14.22 -21.82 -22.02
N PRO A 47 -15.45 -21.35 -22.28
CA PRO A 47 -16.19 -20.53 -21.32
C PRO A 47 -16.34 -21.15 -19.91
N PRO A 48 -16.56 -22.48 -19.74
CA PRO A 48 -16.56 -23.10 -18.42
C PRO A 48 -15.22 -23.00 -17.68
N PHE A 49 -14.10 -23.13 -18.40
CA PHE A 49 -12.77 -22.96 -17.84
C PHE A 49 -12.56 -21.53 -17.34
N LEU A 50 -12.88 -20.53 -18.17
CA LEU A 50 -12.77 -19.11 -17.82
C LEU A 50 -13.62 -18.77 -16.58
N LYS A 51 -14.84 -19.30 -16.51
CA LYS A 51 -15.73 -19.12 -15.34
C LYS A 51 -15.12 -19.70 -14.07
N ARG A 52 -14.45 -20.86 -14.15
CA ARG A 52 -13.74 -21.46 -13.01
C ARG A 52 -12.57 -20.59 -12.56
N GLU A 53 -11.76 -20.12 -13.50
CA GLU A 53 -10.61 -19.25 -13.19
C GLU A 53 -11.05 -17.95 -12.52
N ILE A 54 -12.11 -17.31 -13.02
CA ILE A 54 -12.68 -16.10 -12.39
C ILE A 54 -13.14 -16.40 -10.96
N ARG A 55 -13.82 -17.54 -10.72
CA ARG A 55 -14.23 -17.91 -9.37
C ARG A 55 -13.03 -18.13 -8.44
N ASN A 56 -11.97 -18.77 -8.92
CA ASN A 56 -10.75 -19.00 -8.14
C ASN A 56 -10.11 -17.67 -7.75
N ILE A 57 -9.95 -16.74 -8.69
CA ILE A 57 -9.40 -15.40 -8.43
C ILE A 57 -10.28 -14.67 -7.39
N LEU A 58 -11.60 -14.67 -7.58
CA LEU A 58 -12.52 -14.02 -6.65
C LEU A 58 -12.45 -14.63 -5.24
N ALA A 59 -12.35 -15.95 -5.12
CA ALA A 59 -12.24 -16.64 -3.82
C ALA A 59 -10.97 -16.21 -3.07
N VAL A 60 -9.84 -16.14 -3.77
CA VAL A 60 -8.58 -15.65 -3.18
C VAL A 60 -8.73 -14.21 -2.69
N LYS A 61 -9.30 -13.31 -3.51
CA LYS A 61 -9.54 -11.92 -3.09
C LYS A 61 -10.46 -11.83 -1.87
N GLN A 62 -11.52 -12.66 -1.83
CA GLN A 62 -12.43 -12.72 -0.69
C GLN A 62 -11.74 -13.18 0.60
N GLU A 63 -10.77 -14.10 0.50
CA GLU A 63 -9.97 -14.55 1.65
C GLU A 63 -9.11 -13.40 2.21
N TYR A 64 -8.39 -12.67 1.35
CA TYR A 64 -7.61 -11.49 1.77
C TYR A 64 -8.47 -10.45 2.51
N ILE A 65 -9.66 -10.16 1.99
CA ILE A 65 -10.58 -9.22 2.63
C ILE A 65 -11.17 -9.78 3.92
N SER A 66 -11.44 -11.08 3.97
CA SER A 66 -11.89 -11.74 5.20
C SER A 66 -10.85 -11.67 6.32
N LEU A 67 -9.56 -11.79 5.99
CA LEU A 67 -8.47 -11.70 6.94
C LEU A 67 -8.32 -10.27 7.49
N THR A 68 -8.37 -9.28 6.61
CA THR A 68 -8.24 -7.86 7.01
C THR A 68 -9.44 -7.37 7.82
N ALA A 69 -10.66 -7.81 7.49
CA ALA A 69 -11.86 -7.56 8.29
C ALA A 69 -11.71 -8.14 9.71
N LYS A 70 -11.22 -9.38 9.83
CA LYS A 70 -10.94 -10.01 11.13
C LYS A 70 -9.88 -9.24 11.92
N SER A 71 -8.80 -8.80 11.28
CA SER A 71 -7.78 -7.94 11.92
C SER A 71 -8.35 -6.59 12.36
N ALA A 72 -9.36 -6.07 11.67
CA ALA A 72 -10.10 -4.88 12.06
C ALA A 72 -11.18 -5.14 13.14
N ARG A 73 -11.36 -6.40 13.58
CA ARG A 73 -12.43 -6.83 14.50
C ARG A 73 -13.83 -6.53 13.95
N LEU A 74 -14.00 -6.75 12.66
CA LEU A 74 -15.27 -6.58 11.94
C LEU A 74 -15.78 -7.90 11.40
N ASP A 75 -17.10 -7.93 11.16
CA ASP A 75 -17.74 -9.06 10.48
C ASP A 75 -17.35 -9.13 9.02
N LYS A 76 -17.18 -10.37 8.55
CA LYS A 76 -16.95 -10.71 7.15
C LYS A 76 -18.26 -10.60 6.39
N THR A 77 -18.63 -9.39 6.00
CA THR A 77 -19.83 -9.15 5.20
C THR A 77 -19.50 -8.35 3.95
N PRO A 78 -19.98 -8.77 2.77
CA PRO A 78 -19.91 -7.96 1.56
C PRO A 78 -20.89 -6.77 1.63
N LEU A 79 -21.86 -6.83 2.54
CA LEU A 79 -22.84 -5.77 2.73
C LEU A 79 -22.24 -4.66 3.58
N LEU A 80 -22.47 -3.43 3.16
CA LEU A 80 -22.11 -2.26 3.95
C LEU A 80 -23.09 -2.15 5.12
N SER A 81 -22.64 -2.51 6.32
CA SER A 81 -23.40 -2.23 7.54
C SER A 81 -23.62 -0.71 7.65
N ARG A 82 -24.87 -0.27 7.82
CA ARG A 82 -25.20 1.17 7.90
C ARG A 82 -24.76 1.75 9.24
N GLY A 83 -23.46 2.01 9.41
CA GLY A 83 -22.89 2.74 10.54
C GLY A 83 -22.54 4.19 10.20
N ARG A 84 -22.51 5.09 11.20
CA ARG A 84 -22.22 6.54 11.05
C ARG A 84 -20.89 6.87 10.33
N HIS A 85 -19.95 5.92 10.24
CA HIS A 85 -18.62 6.09 9.64
C HIS A 85 -18.40 5.27 8.36
N MET A 86 -19.44 4.66 7.78
CA MET A 86 -19.35 3.77 6.62
C MET A 86 -19.90 4.41 5.34
N GLN A 87 -19.42 5.62 5.01
CA GLN A 87 -19.66 6.18 3.68
C GLN A 87 -18.76 5.47 2.67
N PRO A 88 -19.29 4.97 1.55
CA PRO A 88 -18.46 4.37 0.52
C PRO A 88 -17.44 5.38 -0.01
N LEU A 89 -16.20 4.95 -0.15
CA LEU A 89 -15.18 5.74 -0.82
C LEU A 89 -15.40 5.74 -2.33
N SER A 90 -15.37 6.93 -2.93
CA SER A 90 -15.27 7.05 -4.39
C SER A 90 -13.85 6.71 -4.86
N LEU A 91 -13.73 6.25 -6.10
CA LEU A 91 -12.43 5.98 -6.73
C LEU A 91 -11.52 7.22 -6.72
N LYS A 92 -12.09 8.42 -6.93
CA LYS A 92 -11.35 9.69 -6.89
C LYS A 92 -10.76 9.98 -5.52
N GLN A 93 -11.50 9.69 -4.44
CA GLN A 93 -11.00 9.86 -3.08
C GLN A 93 -9.87 8.87 -2.78
N ILE A 94 -10.01 7.61 -3.17
CA ILE A 94 -8.96 6.59 -3.01
C ILE A 94 -7.71 6.98 -3.78
N ALA A 95 -7.86 7.39 -5.04
CA ALA A 95 -6.74 7.83 -5.88
C ALA A 95 -6.00 9.00 -5.23
N SER A 96 -6.72 10.03 -4.79
CA SER A 96 -6.13 11.19 -4.10
C SER A 96 -5.42 10.80 -2.79
N GLN A 97 -5.97 9.85 -2.02
CA GLN A 97 -5.33 9.34 -0.80
C GLN A 97 -4.05 8.56 -1.11
N ILE A 98 -4.06 7.70 -2.13
CA ILE A 98 -2.87 6.97 -2.57
C ILE A 98 -1.79 7.95 -3.02
N GLU A 99 -2.14 8.89 -3.89
CA GLU A 99 -1.23 9.93 -4.40
C GLU A 99 -0.58 10.73 -3.26
N GLY A 100 -1.41 11.19 -2.31
CA GLY A 100 -0.97 11.96 -1.15
C GLY A 100 -0.11 11.16 -0.15
N MET A 101 -0.20 9.83 -0.14
CA MET A 101 0.63 8.97 0.70
C MET A 101 1.92 8.55 -0.01
N VAL A 102 1.85 8.21 -1.30
CA VAL A 102 3.03 7.86 -2.11
C VAL A 102 3.99 9.04 -2.22
N SER A 103 3.48 10.28 -2.33
CA SER A 103 4.33 11.48 -2.29
C SER A 103 5.10 11.66 -0.98
N ARG A 104 4.70 10.99 0.11
CA ARG A 104 5.39 11.01 1.41
C ARG A 104 6.35 9.83 1.62
N ASP A 105 6.25 8.78 0.81
CA ASP A 105 7.12 7.60 0.81
C ASP A 105 7.54 7.29 -0.63
N LEU A 106 8.43 8.12 -1.18
CA LEU A 106 8.89 7.99 -2.58
C LEU A 106 9.63 6.67 -2.84
N ASP A 107 10.26 6.11 -1.82
CA ASP A 107 10.95 4.82 -1.92
C ASP A 107 9.97 3.66 -2.10
N LEU A 108 8.67 3.87 -1.86
CA LEU A 108 7.63 2.93 -2.26
C LEU A 108 7.68 2.64 -3.76
N LEU A 109 7.94 3.64 -4.60
CA LEU A 109 7.99 3.48 -6.05
C LEU A 109 9.26 2.73 -6.53
N ARG A 110 10.31 2.73 -5.70
CA ARG A 110 11.64 2.21 -6.07
C ARG A 110 11.87 0.74 -5.73
N VAL A 111 10.90 0.08 -5.10
CA VAL A 111 11.04 -1.33 -4.75
C VAL A 111 11.20 -2.20 -6.00
N SER A 112 11.96 -3.30 -5.86
CA SER A 112 12.21 -4.29 -6.93
C SER A 112 10.91 -4.74 -7.62
N ARG A 113 9.86 -4.93 -6.81
CA ARG A 113 8.53 -5.34 -7.25
C ARG A 113 7.93 -4.42 -8.31
N ILE A 114 8.02 -3.10 -8.16
CA ILE A 114 7.50 -2.15 -9.15
C ILE A 114 8.36 -2.16 -10.40
N ARG A 115 9.68 -2.25 -10.25
CA ARG A 115 10.59 -2.37 -11.39
C ARG A 115 10.24 -3.59 -12.26
N MET A 116 9.96 -4.73 -11.64
CA MET A 116 9.65 -5.98 -12.34
C MET A 116 8.21 -6.05 -12.89
N TYR A 117 7.21 -5.80 -12.04
CA TYR A 117 5.80 -6.07 -12.36
C TYR A 117 4.97 -4.82 -12.66
N GLY A 118 5.54 -3.65 -12.42
CA GLY A 118 4.84 -2.38 -12.57
C GLY A 118 4.13 -1.92 -11.31
N LEU A 119 3.43 -0.79 -11.43
CA LEU A 119 2.61 -0.23 -10.37
C LEU A 119 1.47 -1.19 -10.01
N PRO A 120 1.19 -1.41 -8.71
CA PRO A 120 0.10 -2.29 -8.34
C PRO A 120 -1.26 -1.76 -8.82
N THR A 121 -2.09 -2.63 -9.39
CA THR A 121 -3.46 -2.27 -9.76
C THR A 121 -4.30 -2.02 -8.51
N VAL A 122 -5.18 -1.02 -8.52
CA VAL A 122 -6.11 -0.78 -7.41
C VAL A 122 -7.47 -1.37 -7.75
N ILE A 123 -7.95 -2.29 -6.92
CA ILE A 123 -9.30 -2.86 -7.00
C ILE A 123 -10.09 -2.43 -5.77
N MET A 124 -11.20 -1.74 -6.00
CA MET A 124 -12.19 -1.50 -4.95
C MET A 124 -13.02 -2.76 -4.75
N VAL A 125 -13.13 -3.20 -3.51
CA VAL A 125 -13.84 -4.44 -3.17
C VAL A 125 -15.05 -4.15 -2.29
N PRO A 126 -16.18 -4.83 -2.51
CA PRO A 126 -17.33 -4.70 -1.62
C PRO A 126 -17.01 -5.23 -0.23
N GLY A 127 -17.53 -4.57 0.79
CA GLY A 127 -17.35 -4.92 2.20
C GLY A 127 -16.57 -3.88 3.00
N GLN A 128 -16.06 -4.33 4.14
CA GLN A 128 -15.44 -3.50 5.17
C GLN A 128 -14.15 -4.13 5.69
N GLY A 129 -13.21 -3.30 6.16
CA GLY A 129 -11.95 -3.77 6.73
C GLY A 129 -10.82 -2.78 6.55
N TYR A 130 -9.60 -3.32 6.56
CA TYR A 130 -8.38 -2.61 6.14
C TYR A 130 -8.01 -3.00 4.72
N GLY A 131 -7.32 -2.10 4.02
CA GLY A 131 -6.79 -2.38 2.72
C GLY A 131 -5.59 -3.32 2.84
N THR A 132 -5.36 -4.09 1.79
CA THR A 132 -4.22 -5.00 1.72
C THR A 132 -3.68 -5.06 0.31
N TYR A 133 -2.42 -5.46 0.22
CA TYR A 133 -1.78 -5.82 -1.02
C TYR A 133 -1.84 -7.35 -1.21
N ASP A 134 -2.09 -7.78 -2.45
CA ASP A 134 -2.01 -9.17 -2.88
C ASP A 134 -0.76 -9.36 -3.73
N TRP A 135 0.20 -10.12 -3.18
CA TRP A 135 1.46 -10.46 -3.82
C TRP A 135 1.30 -11.37 -5.04
N SER A 136 0.20 -12.10 -5.20
CA SER A 136 0.04 -13.05 -6.30
C SER A 136 -0.08 -12.36 -7.67
N ASP A 137 -0.78 -11.22 -7.72
CA ASP A 137 -1.08 -10.52 -8.97
C ASP A 137 -0.76 -9.01 -8.96
N ASN A 138 -0.04 -8.55 -7.92
CA ASN A 138 0.39 -7.16 -7.77
C ASN A 138 -0.80 -6.19 -7.69
N THR A 139 -1.68 -6.41 -6.71
CA THR A 139 -2.93 -5.64 -6.59
C THR A 139 -3.14 -5.08 -5.18
N PHE A 140 -3.52 -3.82 -5.08
CA PHE A 140 -4.12 -3.26 -3.88
C PHE A 140 -5.63 -3.54 -3.84
N LEU A 141 -6.07 -4.19 -2.78
CA LEU A 141 -7.48 -4.42 -2.49
C LEU A 141 -7.93 -3.41 -1.44
N ILE A 142 -8.83 -2.52 -1.83
CA ILE A 142 -9.33 -1.43 -0.98
C ILE A 142 -10.82 -1.64 -0.72
N PRO A 143 -11.23 -2.04 0.49
CA PRO A 143 -12.64 -2.10 0.88
C PRO A 143 -13.37 -0.78 0.67
N LEU A 144 -14.58 -0.82 0.11
CA LEU A 144 -15.40 0.36 -0.13
C LEU A 144 -15.78 1.09 1.16
N ALA A 145 -16.08 0.35 2.22
CA ALA A 145 -16.29 0.94 3.54
C ALA A 145 -15.05 0.83 4.41
N SER A 146 -14.71 1.95 5.03
CA SER A 146 -13.69 1.97 6.06
C SER A 146 -14.27 1.55 7.41
N ALA A 147 -13.54 0.67 8.10
CA ALA A 147 -13.78 0.30 9.48
C ALA A 147 -13.75 1.49 10.46
N HIS A 148 -12.85 2.44 10.21
CA HIS A 148 -12.53 3.51 11.18
C HIS A 148 -12.20 4.85 10.50
N ASN A 149 -11.20 4.86 9.61
CA ASN A 149 -10.76 6.02 8.83
C ASN A 149 -10.38 5.56 7.41
N HIS A 150 -10.85 6.28 6.40
CA HIS A 150 -10.49 6.07 5.00
C HIS A 150 -8.97 6.10 4.77
N GLU A 151 -8.24 7.04 5.39
CA GLU A 151 -6.79 7.08 5.26
C GLU A 151 -6.13 5.81 5.82
N LYS A 152 -6.70 5.25 6.89
CA LYS A 152 -6.19 4.02 7.49
C LYS A 152 -6.35 2.83 6.56
N ASN A 153 -7.43 2.79 5.79
CA ASN A 153 -7.69 1.76 4.79
C ASN A 153 -6.57 1.73 3.73
N VAL A 154 -6.28 2.89 3.13
CA VAL A 154 -5.24 3.03 2.11
C VAL A 154 -3.84 2.82 2.69
N ALA A 155 -3.54 3.40 3.85
CA ALA A 155 -2.22 3.25 4.48
C ALA A 155 -1.89 1.79 4.84
N TYR A 156 -2.88 0.99 5.24
CA TYR A 156 -2.68 -0.44 5.48
C TYR A 156 -2.36 -1.21 4.19
N ALA A 157 -3.00 -0.86 3.06
CA ALA A 157 -2.65 -1.44 1.76
C ALA A 157 -1.20 -1.10 1.37
N LEU A 158 -0.77 0.15 1.54
CA LEU A 158 0.62 0.55 1.30
C LEU A 158 1.60 -0.11 2.27
N GLY A 159 1.23 -0.24 3.55
CA GLY A 159 2.05 -0.91 4.57
C GLY A 159 2.23 -2.40 4.30
N THR A 160 1.17 -3.10 3.90
CA THR A 160 1.26 -4.52 3.48
C THR A 160 2.15 -4.67 2.25
N PHE A 161 2.03 -3.78 1.27
CA PHE A 161 2.94 -3.78 0.11
C PHE A 161 4.41 -3.57 0.48
N ARG A 162 4.71 -2.58 1.35
CA ARG A 162 6.09 -2.34 1.82
C ARG A 162 6.62 -3.55 2.58
N TRP A 163 5.78 -4.19 3.40
CA TRP A 163 6.17 -5.37 4.15
C TRP A 163 6.42 -6.57 3.25
N ASP A 164 5.53 -6.86 2.31
CA ASP A 164 5.64 -8.04 1.46
C ASP A 164 6.72 -7.88 0.38
N SER A 165 6.93 -6.64 -0.10
CA SER A 165 7.98 -6.32 -1.09
C SER A 165 9.37 -6.09 -0.51
N ASP A 166 9.53 -6.25 0.81
CA ASP A 166 10.82 -6.22 1.47
C ASP A 166 11.57 -7.55 1.27
N GLU A 167 12.02 -7.78 0.04
CA GLU A 167 12.75 -8.99 -0.41
C GLU A 167 14.10 -9.12 0.30
N ASP A 168 14.85 -8.02 0.42
CA ASP A 168 16.16 -7.97 1.12
C ASP A 168 16.01 -7.95 2.66
N ARG A 169 14.77 -8.00 3.15
CA ARG A 169 14.41 -7.98 4.58
C ARG A 169 14.93 -6.76 5.35
N ALA A 170 15.25 -5.67 4.67
CA ALA A 170 15.79 -4.45 5.29
C ALA A 170 14.79 -3.84 6.29
N ILE A 171 13.50 -3.81 5.91
CA ILE A 171 12.41 -3.32 6.77
C ILE A 171 12.19 -4.30 7.93
N LYS A 172 11.98 -5.58 7.62
CA LYS A 172 11.66 -6.63 8.58
C LYS A 172 12.73 -6.75 9.67
N ASN A 173 14.01 -6.85 9.26
CA ASN A 173 15.12 -7.02 10.19
C ASN A 173 15.29 -5.78 11.08
N SER A 174 15.20 -4.56 10.51
CA SER A 174 15.33 -3.33 11.29
C SER A 174 14.19 -3.15 12.30
N TYR A 175 12.96 -3.49 11.90
CA TYR A 175 11.77 -3.35 12.72
C TYR A 175 11.69 -4.40 13.85
N GLU A 176 12.21 -5.61 13.62
CA GLU A 176 12.29 -6.68 14.62
C GLU A 176 13.27 -6.35 15.78
N LEU A 177 14.30 -5.54 15.52
CA LEU A 177 15.30 -5.16 16.52
C LEU A 177 14.76 -4.22 17.62
N ILE A 178 13.65 -3.53 17.35
CA ILE A 178 12.94 -2.68 18.32
C ILE A 178 12.53 -3.51 19.53
N LYS A 179 12.80 -3.01 20.74
CA LYS A 179 12.66 -3.80 21.97
C LYS A 179 11.26 -4.39 22.14
N GLU A 180 10.22 -3.61 21.85
CA GLU A 180 8.81 -4.00 21.95
C GLU A 180 8.38 -5.02 20.88
N ASN A 181 9.19 -5.20 19.83
CA ASN A 181 8.91 -6.10 18.72
C ASN A 181 9.64 -7.44 18.84
N ARG A 182 10.66 -7.52 19.69
CA ARG A 182 11.40 -8.75 19.92
C ARG A 182 10.46 -9.88 20.35
N LYS A 183 10.65 -11.06 19.77
CA LYS A 183 9.86 -12.29 20.05
C LYS A 183 8.39 -12.25 19.60
N LYS A 184 7.94 -11.20 18.89
CA LYS A 184 6.63 -11.26 18.23
C LYS A 184 6.67 -12.32 17.13
N SER A 185 5.57 -13.05 16.95
CA SER A 185 5.39 -13.87 15.75
C SER A 185 5.38 -12.98 14.50
N VAL A 186 5.70 -13.54 13.33
CA VAL A 186 5.68 -12.82 12.05
C VAL A 186 4.34 -12.11 11.81
N ILE A 187 3.22 -12.75 12.17
CA ILE A 187 1.88 -12.18 12.05
C ILE A 187 1.70 -10.99 13.00
N SER A 188 2.09 -11.12 14.27
CA SER A 188 1.97 -10.02 15.24
C SER A 188 2.92 -8.85 14.92
N LEU A 189 4.09 -9.16 14.36
CA LEU A 189 5.07 -8.18 13.94
C LEU A 189 4.56 -7.35 12.75
N SER A 190 4.07 -8.02 11.70
CA SER A 190 3.48 -7.34 10.54
C SER A 190 2.27 -6.48 10.90
N GLN A 191 1.36 -6.97 11.75
CA GLN A 191 0.24 -6.15 12.25
C GLN A 191 0.68 -4.93 13.05
N SER A 192 1.76 -5.04 13.83
CA SER A 192 2.36 -3.89 14.52
C SER A 192 2.92 -2.88 13.51
N PHE A 193 3.65 -3.39 12.50
CA PHE A 193 4.22 -2.57 11.44
C PHE A 193 3.15 -1.79 10.68
N TYR A 194 2.03 -2.40 10.28
CA TYR A 194 0.96 -1.71 9.54
C TYR A 194 0.37 -0.54 10.33
N LYS A 195 0.21 -0.72 11.65
CA LYS A 195 -0.29 0.33 12.53
C LYS A 195 0.71 1.48 12.68
N ASP A 196 1.98 1.16 12.84
CA ASP A 196 3.05 2.16 12.96
C ASP A 196 3.27 2.90 11.63
N TYR A 197 3.21 2.19 10.50
CA TYR A 197 3.29 2.75 9.15
C TYR A 197 2.14 3.69 8.83
N TYR A 198 0.90 3.34 9.21
CA TYR A 198 -0.22 4.27 9.16
C TYR A 198 0.07 5.56 9.95
N THR A 199 0.57 5.43 11.18
CA THR A 199 0.89 6.59 12.02
C THR A 199 2.01 7.43 11.40
N TRP A 200 3.03 6.78 10.84
CA TRP A 200 4.13 7.42 10.14
C TRP A 200 3.63 8.27 8.97
N ILE A 201 2.94 7.66 8.02
CA ILE A 201 2.55 8.30 6.75
C ILE A 201 1.46 9.38 6.92
N VAL A 202 0.57 9.21 7.90
CA VAL A 202 -0.57 10.12 8.14
C VAL A 202 -0.21 11.24 9.12
N LYS A 203 0.69 11.00 10.07
CA LYS A 203 1.04 11.96 11.13
C LYS A 203 2.50 12.40 11.11
N GLU A 204 3.46 11.49 11.24
CA GLU A 204 4.89 11.85 11.35
C GLU A 204 5.43 12.58 10.10
N CYS A 205 5.08 12.10 8.91
CA CYS A 205 5.44 12.77 7.66
C CYS A 205 4.83 14.17 7.51
N LYS A 206 3.81 14.51 8.30
CA LYS A 206 3.22 15.86 8.38
C LYS A 206 3.81 16.72 9.52
N GLY A 207 4.81 16.20 10.24
CA GLY A 207 5.51 16.91 11.32
C GLY A 207 5.00 16.59 12.73
N TYR A 208 4.00 15.73 12.90
CA TYR A 208 3.49 15.36 14.23
C TYR A 208 4.30 14.22 14.84
N ARG A 209 4.85 14.41 16.04
CA ARG A 209 5.59 13.37 16.75
C ARG A 209 4.66 12.53 17.65
N VAL A 210 4.26 11.37 17.17
CA VAL A 210 3.28 10.46 17.79
C VAL A 210 3.86 9.06 18.03
N LEU A 211 4.77 8.58 17.18
CA LEU A 211 5.37 7.27 17.33
C LEU A 211 6.30 7.21 18.56
N PRO A 212 6.43 6.02 19.20
CA PRO A 212 7.44 5.79 20.21
C PRO A 212 8.85 6.13 19.70
N ARG A 213 9.74 6.59 20.58
CA ARG A 213 11.06 7.10 20.21
C ARG A 213 11.90 6.09 19.43
N GLU A 214 11.89 4.81 19.82
CA GLU A 214 12.62 3.75 19.12
C GLU A 214 12.05 3.51 17.72
N THR A 215 10.73 3.36 17.62
CA THR A 215 10.02 3.19 16.35
C THR A 215 10.29 4.36 15.41
N HIS A 216 10.17 5.60 15.88
CA HIS A 216 10.46 6.81 15.11
C HIS A 216 11.88 6.81 14.53
N LYS A 217 12.87 6.44 15.36
CA LYS A 217 14.27 6.38 14.95
C LYS A 217 14.48 5.36 13.84
N VAL A 218 13.89 4.18 13.97
CA VAL A 218 13.96 3.11 12.96
C VAL A 218 13.23 3.52 11.69
N PHE A 219 12.04 4.12 11.78
CA PHE A 219 11.30 4.59 10.62
C PHE A 219 12.05 5.70 9.85
N LYS A 220 12.73 6.62 10.54
CA LYS A 220 13.62 7.60 9.89
C LYS A 220 14.80 6.97 9.14
N GLN A 221 15.23 5.77 9.53
CA GLN A 221 16.30 5.03 8.84
C GLN A 221 15.76 4.24 7.65
N ILE A 222 14.60 3.60 7.82
CA ILE A 222 13.96 2.79 6.78
C ILE A 222 13.34 3.64 5.67
N PHE A 223 12.70 4.75 6.05
CA PHE A 223 12.01 5.68 5.15
C PHE A 223 12.72 7.05 5.25
N PRO A 224 13.90 7.20 4.61
CA PRO A 224 14.61 8.45 4.65
C PRO A 224 13.76 9.56 4.01
N THR A 225 13.28 10.47 4.85
CA THR A 225 12.75 11.74 4.38
C THR A 225 13.87 12.53 3.71
N VAL A 226 13.53 13.33 2.69
CA VAL A 226 14.48 13.89 1.71
C VAL A 226 15.60 14.76 2.31
N GLU A 227 15.54 15.13 3.60
CA GLU A 227 16.63 15.78 4.36
C GLU A 227 18.00 15.07 4.27
N LYS A 228 18.05 13.78 3.90
CA LYS A 228 19.30 12.99 3.86
C LYS A 228 19.87 12.67 2.49
N TRP A 229 19.36 13.25 1.40
CA TRP A 229 20.02 13.11 0.10
C TRP A 229 21.12 14.17 -0.01
N LYS A 230 22.27 13.90 0.62
CA LYS A 230 23.51 14.58 0.22
C LYS A 230 23.74 14.19 -1.24
N ILE A 231 23.58 15.16 -2.13
CA ILE A 231 24.02 15.07 -3.51
C ILE A 231 25.53 14.80 -3.44
N CYS A 232 25.93 13.57 -3.72
CA CYS A 232 27.30 13.24 -4.07
C CYS A 232 27.51 13.60 -5.54
#